data_AF-A0A7L3VB69-F1
#
_entry.id   AF-A0A7L3VB69-F1
#
_cell.length_a   1.000
_cell.length_b   1.000
_cell.length_c   1.000
_cell.angle_alpha   90.00
_cell.angle_beta   90.00
_cell.angle_gamma   90.00
#
_symmetry.space_group_name_H-M   'P 1'
#
loop_
_entity.id
_entity.type
_entity.pdbx_description
1 polymer ?
#
loop_
_entity_poly.entity_id
_entity_poly.type
_entity_poly.pdbx_seq_one_letter_code
_entity_poly.pdbx_strand_id
1 'polypeptide(L)' 'PTGKAQEALQERYRVGSLLGRGGFGSVCSGTRLSDGGPVAIKRVPRDRIRHWGEL' A
#
# COMPACT_ATOMS: atom_id res chain seq x y z
N PRO A 1 -15.12 1.31 6.54
CA PRO A 1 -13.91 0.71 7.17
C PRO A 1 -12.58 1.02 6.45
N THR A 2 -12.59 1.43 5.17
CA THR A 2 -11.39 1.76 4.38
C THR A 2 -10.67 3.04 4.86
N GLY A 3 -11.39 3.98 5.48
CA GLY A 3 -10.85 5.28 5.92
C GLY A 3 -9.73 5.18 6.95
N LYS A 4 -9.93 4.41 8.04
CA LYS A 4 -8.92 4.31 9.13
C LYS A 4 -7.57 3.76 8.68
N ALA A 5 -7.57 2.75 7.81
CA ALA A 5 -6.33 2.18 7.28
C ALA A 5 -5.59 3.14 6.34
N GLN A 6 -6.35 4.00 5.65
CA GLN A 6 -5.79 5.03 4.79
C GLN A 6 -5.19 6.18 5.60
N GLU A 7 -5.86 6.60 6.68
CA GLU A 7 -5.34 7.58 7.64
C GLU A 7 -4.01 7.11 8.28
N ALA A 8 -4.00 5.90 8.85
CA ALA A 8 -2.79 5.33 9.47
C ALA A 8 -1.63 5.08 8.49
N LEU A 9 -1.92 5.00 7.18
CA LEU A 9 -0.90 4.94 6.13
C LEU A 9 -0.33 6.34 5.86
N GLN A 10 -1.20 7.35 5.74
CA GLN A 10 -0.80 8.74 5.47
C GLN A 10 0.02 9.35 6.61
N GLU A 11 -0.21 8.92 7.85
CA GLU A 11 0.59 9.32 9.02
C GLU A 11 2.06 8.83 8.95
N ARG A 12 2.35 7.78 8.18
CA ARG A 12 3.68 7.14 8.14
C ARG A 12 4.37 7.26 6.78
N TYR A 13 3.60 7.48 5.73
CA TYR A 13 4.08 7.46 4.35
C TYR A 13 3.43 8.54 3.51
N ARG A 14 4.26 9.26 2.73
CA ARG A 14 3.77 10.04 1.60
C ARG A 14 3.60 9.12 0.40
N VAL A 15 2.38 9.05 -0.15
CA VAL A 15 2.09 8.25 -1.35
C VAL A 15 2.45 9.07 -2.59
N GLY A 16 3.18 8.47 -3.52
CA GLY A 16 3.56 9.05 -4.81
C GLY A 16 2.77 8.48 -5.99
N SER A 17 3.34 8.63 -7.18
CA SER A 17 2.75 8.19 -8.45
C SER A 17 2.57 6.67 -8.53
N LEU A 18 1.59 6.23 -9.31
CA LEU A 18 1.43 4.82 -9.67
C LEU A 18 2.64 4.34 -10.48
N LEU A 19 3.26 3.24 -10.04
CA LEU A 19 4.36 2.58 -10.74
C LEU A 19 3.85 1.44 -11.63
N GLY A 20 2.78 0.75 -11.21
CA GLY A 20 2.21 -0.33 -11.99
C GLY A 20 0.89 -0.87 -11.42
N ARG A 21 0.10 -1.50 -12.30
CA ARG A 21 -1.18 -2.12 -11.96
C ARG A 21 -1.39 -3.40 -12.77
N GLY A 22 -1.90 -4.45 -12.13
CA GLY A 22 -2.19 -5.72 -12.79
C GLY A 22 -2.88 -6.72 -11.87
N GLY A 23 -2.78 -8.02 -12.19
CA GLY A 23 -3.30 -9.10 -11.33
C GLY A 23 -2.74 -9.08 -9.90
N PHE A 24 -1.58 -8.46 -9.72
CA PHE A 24 -0.92 -8.24 -8.43
C PHE A 24 -1.48 -7.06 -7.61
N GLY A 25 -2.50 -6.34 -8.09
CA GLY A 25 -3.04 -5.14 -7.46
C GLY A 25 -2.44 -3.85 -8.04
N SER A 26 -2.31 -2.81 -7.20
CA SER A 26 -1.70 -1.53 -7.58
C SER A 26 -0.45 -1.26 -6.74
N VAL A 27 0.60 -0.73 -7.35
CA VAL A 27 1.84 -0.34 -6.67
C VAL A 27 2.11 1.14 -6.94
N CYS A 28 2.22 1.93 -5.88
CA CYS A 28 2.64 3.34 -5.97
C CYS A 28 4.06 3.49 -5.42
N SER A 29 4.76 4.52 -5.89
CA SER A 29 5.93 5.04 -5.19
C SER A 29 5.51 5.64 -3.84
N GLY A 30 6.46 5.79 -2.93
CA GLY A 30 6.22 6.49 -1.68
C GLY A 30 7.51 6.85 -0.97
N THR A 31 7.34 7.65 0.07
CA THR A 31 8.42 8.08 0.96
C THR A 31 8.02 7.77 2.40
N ARG A 32 8.86 7.05 3.14
CA ARG A 32 8.66 6.84 4.57
C ARG A 32 9.01 8.13 5.31
N LEU A 33 8.12 8.59 6.18
CA LEU A 33 8.28 9.90 6.83
C LEU A 33 9.34 9.90 7.93
N SER A 34 9.64 8.75 8.54
CA SER A 34 10.59 8.66 9.66
C SER A 34 12.05 8.89 9.25
N ASP A 35 12.42 8.52 8.03
CA ASP A 35 13.81 8.53 7.54
C ASP A 35 13.96 9.14 6.14
N GLY A 36 12.86 9.52 5.49
CA GLY A 36 12.85 10.04 4.12
C GLY A 36 13.13 8.98 3.05
N GLY A 37 13.22 7.70 3.42
CA GLY A 37 13.61 6.63 2.51
C GLY A 37 12.54 6.33 1.44
N PRO A 38 12.94 5.97 0.21
CA PRO A 38 12.00 5.55 -0.83
C PRO A 38 11.40 4.18 -0.51
N VAL A 39 10.10 4.02 -0.80
CA VAL A 39 9.37 2.75 -0.62
C VAL A 39 8.42 2.50 -1.79
N ALA A 40 7.99 1.25 -1.94
CA ALA A 40 6.86 0.87 -2.78
C ALA A 40 5.65 0.53 -1.89
N ILE A 41 4.49 1.11 -2.20
CA ILE A 41 3.24 0.87 -1.47
C ILE A 41 2.34 0.00 -2.35
N LYS A 42 2.24 -1.29 -2.01
CA LYS A 42 1.38 -2.24 -2.73
C LYS A 42 0.01 -2.35 -2.06
N ARG A 43 -1.06 -2.18 -2.86
CA ARG A 43 -2.46 -2.33 -2.44
C ARG A 43 -3.09 -3.52 -3.13
N VAL A 44 -3.58 -4.47 -2.34
CA VAL A 44 -4.30 -5.66 -2.82
C VAL A 44 -5.74 -5.58 -2.32
N PRO A 45 -6.74 -5.50 -3.22
CA PRO A 45 -8.14 -5.57 -2.83
C PRO A 45 -8.44 -6.88 -2.10
N ARG A 46 -9.13 -6.81 -0.96
CA ARG A 46 -9.36 -7.98 -0.09
C ARG A 46 -10.17 -9.08 -0.76
N ASP A 47 -11.11 -8.70 -1.62
CA ASP A 47 -11.92 -9.56 -2.49
C ASP A 47 -11.11 -10.29 -3.57
N ARG A 48 -9.86 -9.87 -3.83
CA ARG A 48 -8.93 -10.53 -4.75
C ARG A 48 -7.93 -11.45 -4.08
N ILE A 49 -8.00 -11.62 -2.76
CA ILE A 49 -7.13 -12.54 -2.02
C ILE A 49 -7.75 -13.94 -2.08
N ARG A 50 -7.09 -14.86 -2.81
CA ARG A 50 -7.56 -16.25 -3.01
C ARG A 50 -7.12 -17.22 -1.92
N HIS A 51 -5.95 -16.97 -1.33
CA HIS A 51 -5.36 -17.80 -0.31
C HIS A 51 -4.90 -16.91 0.84
N TRP A 52 -5.32 -17.25 2.04
CA TRP A 52 -4.81 -16.69 3.28
C TRP A 52 -3.82 -17.69 3.87
N GLY A 53 -2.75 -17.21 4.49
CA GLY A 53 -1.87 -18.07 5.28
C GLY A 53 -2.55 -18.42 6.60
N GLU A 54 -2.28 -19.62 7.10
CA GLU A 54 -2.50 -19.97 8.51
C GLU A 54 -1.31 -19.48 9.33
N LEU A 55 -1.56 -19.09 10.59
CA LEU A 55 -0.54 -18.58 11.52
C LEU A 55 0.07 -19.71 12.35
#